data_AF-A0A914D6Q1-F1
#
_entry.id   AF-A0A914D6Q1-F1
#
_cell.length_a   1.000
_cell.length_b   1.000
_cell.length_c   1.000
_cell.angle_alpha   90.00
_cell.angle_beta   90.00
_cell.angle_gamma   90.00
#
_symmetry.space_group_name_H-M   'P 1'
#
loop_
_entity.id
_entity.type
_entity.pdbx_description
1 polymer ?
#
loop_
_entity_poly.entity_id
_entity_poly.type
_entity_poly.pdbx_seq_one_letter_code
_entity_poly.pdbx_strand_id
1 'polypeptide(L)'
;MVSKEALLHVAKFANKNKVAEPTPGTTIMAELVYIGVDHTNIIPNTSSKGRPTTRIQSKYLYNSGLFILNLNHMPSGNGTYPSFWTYGPSWPNNGEIDILEGVYAMDYDQITLHVGDGCTMQYNDSQFFTGHYVNDKDSAGQYKQILNCYQYSQSST
;
A
#
# COMPACT_ATOMS: atom_id res chain seq x y z
N MET A 1 5.12 -11.82 -20.37
CA MET A 1 5.59 -12.31 -19.06
C MET A 1 6.09 -11.13 -18.25
N VAL A 2 5.38 -10.76 -17.20
CA VAL A 2 5.92 -10.62 -15.83
C VAL A 2 4.74 -11.01 -14.93
N SER A 3 4.81 -12.19 -14.32
CA SER A 3 3.89 -12.59 -13.26
C SER A 3 4.47 -12.13 -11.94
N LYS A 4 3.73 -11.31 -11.20
CA LYS A 4 3.88 -11.18 -9.75
C LYS A 4 2.48 -11.22 -9.17
N GLU A 5 2.15 -12.36 -8.56
CA GLU A 5 0.90 -12.56 -7.84
C GLU A 5 1.18 -12.45 -6.34
N ALA A 6 0.65 -11.39 -5.74
CA ALA A 6 0.04 -11.34 -4.41
C ALA A 6 -0.58 -9.94 -4.32
N LEU A 7 -1.86 -9.91 -3.97
CA LEU A 7 -2.77 -8.77 -4.13
C LEU A 7 -3.41 -8.51 -2.77
N LEU A 8 -3.37 -7.26 -2.34
CA LEU A 8 -4.52 -6.60 -1.75
C LEU A 8 -4.61 -5.21 -2.40
N HIS A 9 -5.81 -4.68 -2.55
CA HIS A 9 -6.05 -3.27 -2.87
C HIS A 9 -7.32 -2.90 -2.10
N VAL A 10 -7.33 -1.73 -1.47
CA VAL A 10 -8.57 -1.09 -1.03
C VAL A 10 -8.58 0.32 -1.60
N ALA A 11 -9.77 0.82 -1.91
CA ALA A 11 -10.17 2.21 -1.72
C ALA A 11 -11.69 2.16 -1.81
N LYS A 12 -12.34 1.78 -0.71
CA LYS A 12 -13.78 2.04 -0.56
C LYS A 12 -13.87 3.48 -0.05
N PHE A 13 -14.08 4.42 -0.96
CA PHE A 13 -14.52 5.76 -0.55
C PHE A 13 -15.92 5.63 0.01
N ALA A 14 -16.12 6.12 1.23
CA ALA A 14 -17.46 6.44 1.69
C ALA A 14 -18.11 7.32 0.62
N ASN A 15 -19.21 6.83 0.04
CA ASN A 15 -20.06 7.67 -0.78
C ASN A 15 -20.54 8.81 0.14
N LYS A 16 -20.23 10.07 -0.20
CA LYS A 16 -20.67 11.24 0.57
C LYS A 16 -22.18 11.26 0.82
N ASN A 17 -22.96 10.47 0.07
CA ASN A 17 -24.41 10.32 0.28
C ASN A 17 -24.81 9.30 1.36
N LYS A 18 -23.87 8.74 2.14
CA LYS A 18 -24.17 7.85 3.28
C LYS A 18 -23.33 8.10 4.54
N VAL A 19 -22.54 9.17 4.61
CA VAL A 19 -22.06 9.67 5.90
C VAL A 19 -23.11 10.67 6.38
N ALA A 20 -24.21 10.15 6.94
CA ALA A 20 -25.10 11.00 7.71
C ALA A 20 -24.32 11.48 8.94
N GLU A 21 -24.31 12.78 9.18
CA GLU A 21 -23.91 13.35 10.48
C GLU A 21 -24.65 12.55 11.58
N PRO A 22 -23.95 12.03 12.59
CA PRO A 22 -24.59 11.16 13.57
C PRO A 22 -25.63 11.95 14.38
N THR A 23 -26.90 11.62 14.18
CA THR A 23 -27.98 12.07 15.05
C THR A 23 -27.73 11.53 16.47
N PRO A 24 -27.82 12.36 17.53
CA PRO A 24 -27.60 11.90 18.91
C PRO A 24 -28.46 10.67 19.22
N GLY A 25 -27.82 9.55 19.52
CA GLY A 25 -28.48 8.26 19.81
C GLY A 25 -28.37 7.18 18.73
N THR A 26 -27.70 7.42 17.60
CA THR A 26 -27.50 6.40 16.55
C THR A 26 -26.17 5.65 16.74
N THR A 27 -26.22 4.35 17.03
CA THR A 27 -25.03 3.48 17.04
C THR A 27 -24.80 2.94 15.63
N ILE A 28 -23.66 3.30 15.01
CA ILE A 28 -23.22 2.71 13.75
C ILE A 28 -22.66 1.32 14.07
N MET A 29 -23.41 0.26 13.77
CA MET A 29 -22.88 -1.10 13.80
C MET A 29 -22.00 -1.25 12.55
N ALA A 30 -20.67 -1.14 12.72
CA ALA A 30 -19.74 -1.17 11.60
C ALA A 30 -19.85 -2.50 10.82
N GLU A 31 -20.29 -2.43 9.56
CA GLU A 31 -20.24 -3.57 8.64
C GLU A 31 -18.80 -3.72 8.12
N LEU A 32 -18.11 -4.77 8.57
CA LEU A 32 -16.75 -5.08 8.13
C LEU A 32 -16.76 -5.74 6.74
N VAL A 33 -15.84 -5.31 5.87
CA VAL A 33 -15.60 -5.95 4.58
C VAL A 33 -14.43 -6.92 4.73
N TYR A 34 -14.64 -8.21 4.44
CA TYR A 34 -13.59 -9.21 4.40
C TYR A 34 -13.06 -9.39 2.97
N ILE A 35 -11.74 -9.24 2.82
CA ILE A 35 -11.03 -9.51 1.56
C ILE A 35 -9.86 -10.42 1.92
N GLY A 36 -9.83 -11.63 1.36
CA GLY A 36 -8.84 -12.64 1.70
C GLY A 36 -8.37 -13.43 0.49
N VAL A 37 -7.52 -14.42 0.77
CA VAL A 37 -6.96 -15.34 -0.22
C VAL A 37 -7.47 -16.76 0.01
N ASP A 38 -7.33 -17.61 -1.00
CA ASP A 38 -7.56 -19.05 -0.82
C ASP A 38 -6.56 -19.61 0.19
N HIS A 39 -7.05 -20.08 1.33
CA HIS A 39 -6.26 -20.66 2.42
C HIS A 39 -6.60 -22.14 2.66
N THR A 40 -7.37 -22.76 1.76
CA THR A 40 -7.86 -24.14 1.91
C THR A 40 -7.24 -25.09 0.91
N ASN A 41 -7.06 -24.66 -0.34
CA ASN A 41 -6.63 -25.55 -1.40
C ASN A 41 -5.10 -25.63 -1.52
N ILE A 42 -4.63 -26.81 -1.89
CA ILE A 42 -3.24 -27.05 -2.29
C ILE A 42 -3.09 -26.66 -3.75
N ILE A 43 -2.05 -25.89 -4.06
CA ILE A 43 -1.73 -25.51 -5.44
C ILE A 43 -1.06 -26.71 -6.13
N PRO A 44 -1.66 -27.30 -7.18
CA PRO A 44 -1.28 -28.62 -7.66
C PRO A 44 0.06 -28.67 -8.40
N ASN A 45 0.57 -27.54 -8.90
CA ASN A 45 1.91 -27.45 -9.49
C ASN A 45 2.46 -26.02 -9.42
N THR A 46 3.78 -25.90 -9.44
CA THR A 46 4.53 -24.63 -9.37
C THR A 46 4.53 -23.83 -10.67
N SER A 47 4.09 -24.43 -11.78
CA SER A 47 3.88 -23.75 -13.07
C SER A 47 2.50 -23.11 -13.20
N SER A 48 1.64 -23.29 -12.19
CA SER A 48 0.33 -22.66 -12.15
C SER A 48 0.48 -21.16 -11.86
N LYS A 49 -0.60 -20.41 -12.11
CA LYS A 49 -0.63 -18.96 -11.95
C LYS A 49 -0.22 -18.54 -10.52
N GLY A 50 -0.66 -19.30 -9.52
CA GLY A 50 -0.35 -19.09 -8.12
C GLY A 50 -1.56 -19.37 -7.25
N ARG A 51 -1.52 -18.90 -6.00
CA ARG A 51 -2.64 -19.01 -5.05
C ARG A 51 -3.71 -17.95 -5.38
N PRO A 52 -5.00 -18.34 -5.56
CA PRO A 52 -6.06 -17.38 -5.85
C PRO A 52 -6.15 -16.23 -4.83
N THR A 53 -6.23 -15.01 -5.35
CA THR A 53 -6.30 -13.76 -4.58
C THR A 53 -7.11 -12.70 -5.35
N THR A 54 -7.38 -11.54 -4.74
CA THR A 54 -8.30 -10.50 -5.24
C THR A 54 -7.63 -9.13 -5.38
N ARG A 55 -7.78 -8.50 -6.55
CA ARG A 55 -7.39 -7.10 -6.83
C ARG A 55 -8.65 -6.27 -6.90
N ILE A 56 -8.73 -5.19 -6.14
CA ILE A 56 -9.85 -4.25 -6.22
C ILE A 56 -9.33 -2.90 -6.69
N GLN A 57 -9.85 -2.39 -7.79
CA GLN A 57 -9.47 -1.06 -8.27
C GLN A 57 -10.67 -0.12 -8.18
N SER A 58 -10.42 1.13 -7.80
CA SER A 58 -11.45 2.15 -7.85
C SER A 58 -11.87 2.40 -9.30
N LYS A 59 -13.16 2.69 -9.51
CA LYS A 59 -13.66 3.13 -10.82
C LYS A 59 -13.31 4.58 -11.13
N TYR A 60 -13.07 5.37 -10.09
CA TYR A 60 -12.75 6.79 -10.19
C TYR A 60 -11.26 7.01 -10.02
N LEU A 61 -10.76 8.02 -10.76
CA LEU A 61 -9.42 8.56 -10.64
C LEU A 61 -9.49 9.85 -9.81
N TYR A 62 -8.43 10.10 -9.05
CA TYR A 62 -8.30 11.26 -8.17
C TYR A 62 -6.96 11.94 -8.44
N ASN A 63 -6.98 13.25 -8.69
CA ASN A 63 -5.75 14.06 -8.82
C ASN A 63 -5.35 14.71 -7.49
N SER A 64 -6.24 14.70 -6.49
CA SER A 64 -6.00 15.13 -5.12
C SER A 64 -7.08 14.55 -4.21
N GLY A 65 -6.77 14.43 -2.92
CA GLY A 65 -7.73 13.93 -1.94
C GLY A 65 -7.07 13.54 -0.62
N LEU A 66 -7.91 13.27 0.37
CA LEU A 66 -7.53 12.60 1.61
C LEU A 66 -8.08 11.18 1.58
N PHE A 67 -7.18 10.20 1.63
CA PHE A 67 -7.52 8.78 1.59
C PHE A 67 -7.37 8.21 2.99
N ILE A 68 -8.47 7.71 3.56
CA ILE A 68 -8.48 7.14 4.92
C ILE A 68 -8.83 5.67 4.80
N LEU A 69 -7.93 4.81 5.29
CA LEU A 69 -8.16 3.39 5.45
C LEU A 69 -8.24 3.06 6.94
N ASN A 70 -9.34 2.43 7.35
CA ASN A 70 -9.52 1.91 8.71
C ASN A 70 -9.63 0.38 8.63
N LEU A 71 -8.67 -0.33 9.23
CA LEU A 71 -8.58 -1.79 9.20
C LEU A 71 -8.65 -2.37 10.61
N ASN A 72 -9.43 -3.44 10.76
CA ASN A 72 -9.37 -4.28 11.95
C ASN A 72 -8.30 -5.38 11.84
N HIS A 73 -7.88 -5.73 10.62
CA HIS A 73 -6.93 -6.79 10.33
C HIS A 73 -6.30 -6.57 8.94
N MET A 74 -5.04 -6.98 8.76
CA MET A 74 -4.33 -6.97 7.47
C MET A 74 -3.73 -8.37 7.20
N PRO A 75 -3.54 -8.78 5.93
CA PRO A 75 -2.91 -10.06 5.65
C PRO A 75 -1.49 -10.14 6.22
N SER A 76 -1.10 -11.32 6.67
CA SER A 76 0.24 -11.61 7.20
C SER A 76 0.64 -13.04 6.88
N GLY A 77 1.94 -13.30 6.68
CA GLY A 77 2.49 -14.65 6.59
C GLY A 77 3.51 -14.81 5.48
N ASN A 78 4.31 -15.87 5.56
CA ASN A 78 5.39 -16.09 4.60
C ASN A 78 4.85 -16.24 3.17
N GLY A 79 5.47 -15.52 2.23
CA GLY A 79 5.06 -15.50 0.82
C GLY A 79 3.89 -14.56 0.54
N THR A 80 3.37 -13.85 1.54
CA THR A 80 2.38 -12.79 1.32
C THR A 80 3.04 -11.45 0.97
N TYR A 81 2.33 -10.66 0.19
CA TYR A 81 2.68 -9.28 -0.18
C TYR A 81 1.38 -8.47 -0.24
N PRO A 82 0.80 -8.06 0.90
CA PRO A 82 -0.36 -7.17 0.92
C PRO A 82 0.02 -5.73 0.56
N SER A 83 -0.90 -5.01 -0.08
CA SER A 83 -0.75 -3.57 -0.28
C SER A 83 -2.08 -2.79 -0.28
N PHE A 84 -2.00 -1.50 0.04
CA PHE A 84 -3.01 -0.47 -0.18
C PHE A 84 -2.29 0.76 -0.74
N TRP A 85 -2.58 1.08 -1.99
CA TRP A 85 -1.77 1.99 -2.78
C TRP A 85 -2.60 2.68 -3.85
N THR A 86 -2.05 3.73 -4.43
CA THR A 86 -2.63 4.50 -5.54
C THR A 86 -1.65 4.54 -6.70
N TYR A 87 -2.16 4.60 -7.94
CA TYR A 87 -1.31 4.76 -9.11
C TYR A 87 -2.01 5.53 -10.22
N GLY A 88 -1.21 6.19 -11.05
CA GLY A 88 -1.68 6.94 -12.19
C GLY A 88 -1.77 6.13 -13.49
N PRO A 89 -2.50 6.62 -14.51
CA PRO A 89 -2.75 5.87 -15.76
C PRO A 89 -1.49 5.49 -16.57
N SER A 90 -0.46 6.34 -16.56
CA SER A 90 0.84 6.09 -17.19
C SER A 90 1.90 5.88 -16.12
N TRP A 91 2.06 4.64 -15.68
CA TRP A 91 3.08 4.29 -14.69
C TRP A 91 4.49 4.22 -15.32
N PRO A 92 5.56 4.71 -14.65
CA PRO A 92 5.56 5.43 -13.37
C PRO A 92 5.39 6.95 -13.51
N ASN A 93 5.23 7.46 -14.73
CA ASN A 93 5.20 8.90 -15.03
C ASN A 93 4.06 9.68 -14.33
N ASN A 94 2.96 9.03 -14.00
CA ASN A 94 1.85 9.60 -13.23
C ASN A 94 1.88 9.24 -11.75
N GLY A 95 2.96 8.61 -11.29
CA GLY A 95 3.17 8.31 -9.88
C GLY A 95 2.48 7.04 -9.39
N GLU A 96 3.00 6.55 -8.27
CA GLU A 96 2.47 5.54 -7.38
C GLU A 96 2.72 6.01 -5.95
N ILE A 97 1.75 5.76 -5.06
CA ILE A 97 1.89 5.98 -3.62
C ILE A 97 1.45 4.70 -2.92
N ASP A 98 2.41 3.98 -2.34
CA ASP A 98 2.17 2.83 -1.47
C ASP A 98 1.97 3.32 -0.05
N ILE A 99 0.72 3.27 0.41
CA ILE A 99 0.30 3.83 1.70
C ILE A 99 0.39 2.79 2.81
N LEU A 100 0.17 1.52 2.48
CA LEU A 100 0.42 0.37 3.34
C LEU A 100 0.99 -0.73 2.46
N GLU A 101 2.19 -1.21 2.73
CA GLU A 101 2.87 -2.25 1.97
C GLU A 101 3.80 -3.05 2.89
N GLY A 102 3.83 -4.36 2.69
CA GLY A 102 4.77 -5.21 3.40
C GLY A 102 4.92 -6.55 2.74
N VAL A 103 5.99 -7.25 3.07
CA VAL A 103 6.23 -8.61 2.59
C VAL A 103 6.45 -9.58 3.74
N TYR A 104 6.04 -10.83 3.52
CA TYR A 104 6.18 -11.91 4.51
C TYR A 104 5.45 -11.59 5.83
N ALA A 105 6.22 -11.53 6.92
CA ALA A 105 5.76 -11.25 8.27
C ALA A 105 6.47 -10.01 8.84
N MET A 106 6.74 -9.01 7.98
CA MET A 106 7.20 -7.70 8.43
C MET A 106 6.20 -7.14 9.45
N ASP A 107 6.73 -6.64 10.55
CA ASP A 107 5.99 -6.03 11.67
C ASP A 107 6.00 -4.49 11.59
N TYR A 108 6.48 -3.96 10.47
CA TYR A 108 6.46 -2.55 10.10
C TYR A 108 5.83 -2.38 8.72
N ASP A 109 5.28 -1.20 8.49
CA ASP A 109 4.79 -0.78 7.19
C ASP A 109 5.92 -0.16 6.36
N GLN A 110 5.94 -0.43 5.06
CA GLN A 110 6.83 0.18 4.10
C GLN A 110 6.05 1.15 3.20
N ILE A 111 6.24 2.44 3.41
CA ILE A 111 5.62 3.50 2.61
C ILE A 111 6.56 3.84 1.47
N THR A 112 6.06 3.70 0.23
CA THR A 112 6.85 3.85 -0.99
C THR A 112 6.24 4.85 -1.96
N LEU A 113 7.09 5.59 -2.66
CA LEU A 113 6.71 6.41 -3.81
C LEU A 113 7.40 5.87 -5.06
N HIS A 114 6.66 5.69 -6.15
CA HIS A 114 7.23 5.43 -7.47
C HIS A 114 6.87 6.57 -8.38
N VAL A 115 7.86 7.21 -9.01
CA VAL A 115 7.61 8.31 -9.94
C VAL A 115 8.53 8.20 -11.15
N GLY A 116 8.19 8.95 -12.21
CA GLY A 116 9.08 9.13 -13.35
C GLY A 116 10.35 9.92 -13.01
N ASP A 117 11.20 10.11 -14.01
CA ASP A 117 12.46 10.82 -13.85
C ASP A 117 12.28 12.28 -13.40
N GLY A 118 13.27 12.81 -12.68
CA GLY A 118 13.36 14.22 -12.33
C GLY A 118 12.76 14.61 -10.97
N CYS A 119 12.32 13.64 -10.19
CA CYS A 119 11.93 13.84 -8.80
C CYS A 119 13.09 13.48 -7.87
N THR A 120 13.38 14.34 -6.89
CA THR A 120 14.31 13.99 -5.78
C THR A 120 13.67 14.38 -4.46
N MET A 121 13.86 13.55 -3.44
CA MET A 121 13.52 13.89 -2.06
C MET A 121 14.80 14.17 -1.28
N GLN A 122 14.81 15.29 -0.55
CA GLN A 122 15.91 15.59 0.34
C GLN A 122 15.87 14.64 1.53
N TYR A 123 17.02 14.09 1.89
CA TYR A 123 17.17 13.32 3.12
C TYR A 123 17.12 14.29 4.31
N ASN A 124 15.92 14.60 4.82
CA ASN A 124 15.74 15.32 6.07
C ASN A 124 14.68 14.64 6.97
N ASP A 125 15.16 13.58 7.62
CA ASP A 125 15.12 13.35 9.08
C ASP A 125 13.94 13.94 9.88
N SER A 126 13.07 13.05 10.38
CA SER A 126 12.13 13.11 11.54
C SER A 126 11.23 14.33 11.79
N GLN A 127 11.49 15.48 11.18
CA GLN A 127 10.73 16.72 11.40
C GLN A 127 9.42 16.75 10.61
N PHE A 128 9.38 16.06 9.47
CA PHE A 128 8.27 16.10 8.52
C PHE A 128 7.43 14.82 8.50
N PHE A 129 7.93 13.73 9.09
CA PHE A 129 7.21 12.47 9.21
C PHE A 129 7.79 11.67 10.39
N THR A 130 6.97 10.80 10.98
CA THR A 130 7.32 9.99 12.16
C THR A 130 7.99 8.66 11.83
N GLY A 131 8.25 8.40 10.54
CA GLY A 131 8.90 7.19 10.07
C GLY A 131 10.43 7.31 9.99
N HIS A 132 11.06 6.24 9.53
CA HIS A 132 12.49 6.20 9.25
C HIS A 132 12.75 5.84 7.79
N TYR A 133 13.72 6.49 7.15
CA TYR A 133 14.19 6.05 5.84
C TYR A 133 14.85 4.68 5.94
N VAL A 134 14.59 3.80 4.97
CA VAL A 134 15.37 2.56 4.85
C VAL A 134 16.79 2.93 4.45
N ASN A 135 17.76 2.53 5.27
CA ASN A 135 19.17 2.93 5.16
C ASN A 135 19.85 2.28 3.94
N ASP A 136 19.61 2.82 2.75
CA ASP A 136 20.29 2.39 1.54
C ASP A 136 21.60 3.17 1.38
N LYS A 137 22.72 2.52 1.71
CA LYS A 137 24.05 3.11 1.55
C LYS A 137 24.62 2.76 0.17
N ASP A 138 25.37 3.67 -0.43
CA ASP A 138 26.14 3.38 -1.63
C ASP A 138 27.35 2.48 -1.31
N SER A 139 28.09 2.07 -2.34
CA SER A 139 29.31 1.26 -2.17
C SER A 139 30.40 1.97 -1.36
N ALA A 140 30.28 3.29 -1.12
CA ALA A 140 31.18 4.10 -0.31
C ALA A 140 30.66 4.31 1.14
N GLY A 141 29.52 3.70 1.51
CA GLY A 141 28.94 3.78 2.84
C GLY A 141 28.19 5.09 3.14
N GLN A 142 27.99 5.95 2.13
CA GLN A 142 27.19 7.17 2.24
C GLN A 142 25.71 6.86 2.03
N TYR A 143 24.81 7.57 2.70
CA TYR A 143 23.38 7.47 2.39
C TYR A 143 23.14 7.88 0.94
N LYS A 144 22.53 7.01 0.15
CA LYS A 144 22.20 7.34 -1.23
C LYS A 144 21.22 8.50 -1.25
N GLN A 145 21.50 9.47 -2.11
CA GLN A 145 20.47 10.45 -2.48
C GLN A 145 19.31 9.70 -3.13
N ILE A 146 18.08 10.04 -2.73
CA ILE A 146 16.87 9.43 -3.27
C ILE A 146 16.63 10.03 -4.66
N LEU A 147 17.14 9.35 -5.68
CA LEU A 147 16.96 9.70 -7.08
C LEU A 147 15.66 9.09 -7.62
N ASN A 148 14.97 9.82 -8.50
CA ASN A 148 13.66 9.45 -9.07
C ASN A 148 12.57 9.20 -8.02
N CYS A 149 12.65 9.87 -6.85
CA CYS A 149 11.82 9.71 -5.65
C CYS A 149 11.39 8.27 -5.33
N TYR A 150 12.21 7.29 -5.70
CA TYR A 150 12.01 5.91 -5.32
C TYR A 150 12.47 5.76 -3.87
N GLN A 151 11.52 5.92 -2.96
CA GLN A 151 11.79 6.05 -1.53
C GLN A 151 11.09 4.96 -0.77
N TYR A 152 11.79 4.36 0.19
CA TYR A 152 11.17 3.52 1.21
C TYR A 152 11.31 4.20 2.57
N SER A 153 10.18 4.37 3.24
CA SER A 153 10.15 4.76 4.65
C SER A 153 9.38 3.74 5.46
N GLN A 154 9.87 3.43 6.64
CA GLN A 154 9.20 2.56 7.58
C GLN A 154 8.40 3.40 8.57
N SER A 155 7.13 3.09 8.78
CA SER A 155 6.40 3.64 9.92
C SER A 155 6.83 2.92 11.20
N SER A 156 7.12 3.67 12.26
CA SER A 156 7.23 3.09 13.60
C SER A 156 5.84 2.70 14.10
N THR A 157 5.75 1.56 14.79
CA THR A 157 4.53 1.10 15.49
C THR A 157 4.44 1.64 16.91
#